data_AF-A0A849Z2F8-F1
#
_entry.id   AF-A0A849Z2F8-F1
#
_cell.length_a   1.000
_cell.length_b   1.000
_cell.length_c   1.000
_cell.angle_alpha   90.00
_cell.angle_beta   90.00
_cell.angle_gamma   90.00
#
_symmetry.space_group_name_H-M   'P 1'
#
loop_
_entity.id
_entity.type
_entity.pdbx_description
1 polymer ?
#
loop_
_entity_poly.entity_id
_entity_poly.type
_entity_poly.pdbx_seq_one_letter_code
_entity_poly.pdbx_strand_id
1 'polypeptide(L)'
;MPAWIRRGGLFLALVLVALGAEFALPIIIPDTAWRVLVQQALVSVVIALSLNVINGMAGQFSIGHAGFVGIGAYTGAVVSSQIHRALGSPDYDFATSFMIMPPAIIAAGL
;
A
#
# COMPACT_ATOMS: atom_id res chain seq x y z
N MET A 1 -26.81 -6.97 -19.33
CA MET A 1 -25.56 -6.19 -19.15
C MET A 1 -24.38 -7.11 -19.46
N PRO A 2 -23.47 -6.73 -20.36
CA PRO A 2 -22.34 -7.58 -20.72
C PRO A 2 -21.41 -7.78 -19.52
N ALA A 3 -20.87 -8.99 -19.36
CA ALA A 3 -20.19 -9.43 -18.14
C ALA A 3 -18.94 -8.60 -17.78
N TRP A 4 -18.31 -7.95 -18.77
CA TRP A 4 -17.16 -7.05 -18.56
C TRP A 4 -17.55 -5.76 -17.83
N ILE A 5 -18.74 -5.20 -18.09
CA ILE A 5 -19.26 -4.01 -17.39
C ILE A 5 -19.56 -4.33 -15.92
N ARG A 6 -20.13 -5.52 -15.65
CA ARG A 6 -20.43 -5.95 -14.26
C ARG A 6 -19.14 -6.19 -13.46
N ARG A 7 -18.13 -6.79 -14.07
CA ARG A 7 -16.81 -7.00 -13.44
C ARG A 7 -16.07 -5.68 -13.20
N GLY A 8 -16.12 -4.76 -14.18
CA GLY A 8 -15.54 -3.43 -14.03
C GLY A 8 -16.23 -2.61 -12.93
N GLY A 9 -17.57 -2.62 -12.89
CA GLY A 9 -18.34 -1.95 -11.85
C GLY A 9 -18.07 -2.52 -10.45
N LEU A 10 -17.95 -3.84 -10.33
CA LEU A 10 -17.59 -4.48 -9.06
C LEU A 10 -16.18 -4.10 -8.61
N PHE A 11 -15.20 -4.10 -9.51
CA PHE A 11 -13.84 -3.68 -9.19
C PHE A 11 -13.81 -2.23 -8.70
N LEU A 12 -14.49 -1.33 -9.41
CA LEU A 12 -14.60 0.07 -9.00
C LEU A 12 -15.25 0.22 -7.61
N ALA A 13 -16.31 -0.55 -7.34
CA ALA A 13 -16.97 -0.55 -6.05
C ALA A 13 -16.03 -1.02 -4.93
N LEU A 14 -15.23 -2.07 -5.15
CA LEU A 14 -14.25 -2.55 -4.18
C LEU A 14 -13.16 -1.50 -3.89
N VAL A 15 -12.67 -0.82 -4.94
CA VAL A 15 -11.70 0.27 -4.79
C VAL A 15 -12.27 1.42 -3.96
N LEU A 16 -13.51 1.83 -4.23
CA LEU A 16 -14.19 2.88 -3.48
C LEU A 16 -14.41 2.49 -2.01
N VAL A 17 -14.77 1.24 -1.74
CA VAL A 17 -14.91 0.72 -0.37
C VAL A 17 -13.57 0.74 0.37
N ALA A 18 -12.48 0.32 -0.28
CA ALA A 18 -11.14 0.35 0.31
C ALA A 18 -10.68 1.79 0.62
N LEU A 19 -10.88 2.73 -0.30
CA LEU A 19 -10.62 4.16 -0.09
C LEU A 19 -11.45 4.71 1.08
N GLY A 20 -12.76 4.42 1.11
CA GLY A 20 -13.63 4.84 2.20
C GLY A 20 -13.21 4.30 3.56
N ALA A 21 -12.73 3.06 3.62
CA ALA A 21 -12.19 2.47 4.84
C ALA A 21 -10.94 3.21 5.34
N GLU A 22 -10.05 3.65 4.45
CA GLU A 22 -8.85 4.42 4.83
C GLU A 22 -9.21 5.78 5.43
N PHE A 23 -10.19 6.49 4.88
CA PHE A 23 -10.65 7.76 5.45
C PHE A 23 -11.42 7.58 6.77
N ALA A 24 -12.01 6.40 7.00
CA ALA A 24 -12.70 6.08 8.26
C ALA A 24 -11.74 5.64 9.38
N LEU A 25 -10.57 5.07 9.04
CA LEU A 25 -9.56 4.63 10.00
C LEU A 25 -9.16 5.67 11.06
N PRO A 26 -8.89 6.95 10.73
CA PRO A 26 -8.53 7.94 11.76
C PRO A 26 -9.69 8.27 12.71
N ILE A 27 -10.95 8.07 12.29
CA ILE A 27 -12.13 8.28 13.13
C ILE A 27 -12.30 7.11 14.12
N ILE A 28 -12.06 5.88 13.65
CA ILE A 28 -12.21 4.66 14.45
C ILE A 28 -11.00 4.45 15.37
N ILE A 29 -9.80 4.75 14.88
CA ILE A 29 -8.52 4.58 15.58
C ILE A 29 -7.77 5.93 15.58
N PRO A 30 -8.07 6.80 16.55
CA PRO A 30 -7.43 8.11 16.65
C PRO A 30 -5.93 8.03 16.95
N ASP A 31 -5.49 6.95 17.60
CA ASP A 31 -4.09 6.76 17.98
C ASP A 31 -3.22 6.33 16.79
N THR A 32 -2.14 7.09 16.56
CA THR A 32 -1.24 6.88 15.43
C THR A 32 -0.44 5.58 15.53
N ALA A 33 -0.04 5.16 16.73
CA ALA A 33 0.73 3.93 16.89
C ALA A 33 -0.12 2.71 16.50
N TRP A 34 -1.39 2.68 16.93
CA TRP A 34 -2.32 1.62 16.55
C TRP A 34 -2.60 1.60 15.05
N ARG A 35 -2.75 2.76 14.39
CA ARG A 35 -2.93 2.80 12.93
C ARG A 35 -1.74 2.23 12.17
N VAL A 36 -0.52 2.59 12.57
CA VAL A 36 0.71 2.06 11.94
C VAL A 36 0.80 0.55 12.11
N LEU A 37 0.48 0.02 13.30
CA LEU A 37 0.47 -1.43 13.55
C LEU A 37 -0.56 -2.15 12.68
N VAL A 38 -1.77 -1.60 12.55
CA VAL A 38 -2.83 -2.18 11.70
C VAL A 38 -2.41 -2.17 10.23
N GLN A 39 -1.87 -1.06 9.73
CA GLN A 39 -1.37 -0.98 8.35
C GLN A 39 -0.26 -2.01 8.09
N GLN A 40 0.69 -2.15 9.02
CA GLN A 40 1.76 -3.14 8.93
C GLN A 40 1.23 -4.58 8.97
N ALA A 41 0.20 -4.85 9.78
CA ALA A 41 -0.46 -6.15 9.82
C ALA A 41 -1.13 -6.47 8.48
N LEU A 42 -1.84 -5.51 7.87
CA LEU A 42 -2.48 -5.69 6.56
C LEU A 42 -1.45 -5.99 5.45
N VAL A 43 -0.33 -5.26 5.42
CA VAL A 43 0.79 -5.53 4.51
C VAL A 43 1.35 -6.95 4.74
N SER A 44 1.53 -7.34 6.01
CA SER A 44 2.04 -8.67 6.35
C SER A 44 1.09 -9.79 5.92
N VAL A 45 -0.22 -9.58 5.97
CA VAL A 45 -1.21 -10.54 5.45
C VAL A 45 -1.06 -10.72 3.94
N VAL A 46 -0.89 -9.64 3.18
CA VAL A 46 -0.67 -9.73 1.71
C VAL A 46 0.60 -10.52 1.40
N ILE A 47 1.69 -10.26 2.12
CA ILE A 47 2.95 -10.98 1.95
C ILE A 47 2.79 -12.47 2.31
N ALA A 48 2.10 -12.78 3.40
CA ALA A 48 1.84 -14.15 3.82
C ALA A 48 1.00 -14.92 2.79
N LEU A 49 -0.03 -14.28 2.22
CA LEU A 49 -0.85 -14.87 1.15
C LEU A 49 -0.01 -15.15 -0.10
N SER A 50 0.84 -14.21 -0.49
CA SER A 50 1.76 -14.39 -1.62
C SER A 50 2.74 -15.56 -1.39
N LEU A 51 3.31 -15.66 -0.19
CA LEU A 51 4.15 -16.80 0.18
C LEU A 51 3.39 -18.13 0.22
N ASN A 52 2.13 -18.14 0.63
CA ASN A 52 1.30 -19.35 0.61
C ASN A 52 1.08 -19.88 -0.81
N VAL A 53 1.01 -19.00 -1.82
CA VAL A 53 0.93 -19.42 -3.22
C VAL A 53 2.20 -20.18 -3.64
N ILE A 54 3.38 -19.66 -3.30
CA ILE A 54 4.66 -20.22 -3.74
C ILE A 54 5.06 -21.44 -2.89
N ASN A 55 5.16 -21.25 -1.58
CA ASN A 55 5.62 -22.28 -0.66
C ASN A 55 4.53 -23.32 -0.40
N GLY A 56 3.27 -22.90 -0.32
CA GLY A 56 2.13 -23.77 -0.01
C GLY A 56 1.60 -24.50 -1.23
N MET A 57 1.13 -23.76 -2.24
CA MET A 57 0.48 -24.38 -3.42
C MET A 57 1.48 -24.92 -4.45
N ALA A 58 2.56 -24.19 -4.75
CA ALA A 58 3.57 -24.64 -5.72
C ALA A 58 4.69 -25.50 -5.10
N GLY A 59 4.83 -25.50 -3.77
CA GLY A 59 5.84 -26.29 -3.04
C GLY A 59 7.29 -25.84 -3.25
N GLN A 60 7.52 -24.60 -3.71
CA GLN A 60 8.86 -24.06 -3.98
C GLN A 60 9.33 -23.20 -2.80
N PHE A 61 10.63 -23.26 -2.46
CA PHE A 61 11.19 -22.37 -1.46
C PHE A 61 11.40 -20.96 -2.01
N SER A 62 10.75 -19.97 -1.40
CA SER A 62 10.92 -18.56 -1.73
C SER A 62 12.00 -17.89 -0.85
N ILE A 63 13.21 -17.71 -1.39
CA ILE A 63 14.34 -17.06 -0.68
C ILE A 63 14.38 -15.54 -0.93
N GLY A 64 13.81 -15.07 -2.06
CA GLY A 64 13.89 -13.66 -2.47
C GLY A 64 12.73 -12.77 -2.04
N HIS A 65 11.61 -13.33 -1.56
CA HIS A 65 10.36 -12.58 -1.38
C HIS A 65 10.51 -11.38 -0.44
N ALA A 66 11.06 -11.61 0.76
CA ALA A 66 11.28 -10.56 1.73
C ALA A 66 12.28 -9.51 1.24
N GLY A 67 13.26 -9.93 0.42
CA GLY A 67 14.21 -9.04 -0.24
C GLY A 67 13.52 -8.06 -1.20
N PHE A 68 12.68 -8.56 -2.09
CA PHE A 68 11.93 -7.71 -3.03
C PHE A 68 10.94 -6.78 -2.32
N VAL A 69 10.24 -7.27 -1.29
CA VAL A 69 9.38 -6.44 -0.43
C VAL A 69 10.21 -5.32 0.22
N GLY A 70 11.38 -5.66 0.77
CA GLY A 70 12.28 -4.70 1.40
C GLY A 70 12.81 -3.65 0.43
N ILE A 71 13.20 -4.05 -0.79
CA ILE A 71 13.68 -3.14 -1.83
C ILE A 71 12.57 -2.15 -2.21
N GLY A 72 11.36 -2.62 -2.50
CA GLY A 72 10.24 -1.73 -2.85
C GLY A 72 9.89 -0.76 -1.72
N ALA A 73 9.82 -1.25 -0.47
CA ALA A 73 9.57 -0.41 0.70
C ALA A 73 10.66 0.65 0.91
N TYR A 74 11.94 0.27 0.76
CA TYR A 74 13.06 1.19 0.89
C TYR A 74 13.06 2.24 -0.23
N THR A 75 12.84 1.84 -1.48
CA THR A 75 12.74 2.76 -2.61
C THR A 75 11.61 3.76 -2.42
N GLY A 76 10.42 3.30 -2.01
CA GLY A 76 9.29 4.17 -1.69
C GLY A 76 9.61 5.16 -0.56
N ALA A 77 10.30 4.71 0.49
CA ALA A 77 10.71 5.57 1.61
C ALA A 77 11.72 6.65 1.17
N VAL A 78 12.71 6.28 0.36
CA VAL A 78 13.71 7.23 -0.16
C VAL A 78 13.04 8.25 -1.10
N VAL A 79 12.24 7.80 -2.06
CA VAL A 79 11.58 8.70 -3.02
C VAL A 79 10.62 9.65 -2.31
N SER A 80 9.79 9.15 -1.39
CA SER A 80 8.88 10.00 -0.62
C SER A 80 9.61 11.03 0.24
N SER A 81 10.69 10.62 0.92
CA SER A 81 11.52 11.53 1.71
C SER A 81 12.17 12.61 0.86
N GLN A 82 12.73 12.26 -0.30
CA GLN A 82 13.39 13.23 -1.18
C GLN A 82 12.41 14.22 -1.79
N ILE A 83 11.22 13.77 -2.22
CA ILE A 83 10.19 14.66 -2.75
C ILE A 83 9.68 15.60 -1.65
N HIS A 84 9.43 15.09 -0.44
CA HIS A 84 9.02 15.93 0.68
C HIS A 84 10.07 17.01 1.00
N ARG A 85 11.35 16.64 1.02
CA ARG A 85 12.46 17.59 1.20
C ARG A 85 12.53 18.63 0.07
N ALA A 86 12.31 18.21 -1.17
CA ALA A 86 12.32 19.10 -2.33
C ALA A 86 11.14 20.09 -2.32
N LEU A 87 9.98 19.68 -1.80
CA LEU A 87 8.80 20.54 -1.63
C LEU A 87 9.01 21.60 -0.54
N GLY A 88 9.91 21.38 0.42
CA GLY A 88 10.25 22.35 1.48
C GLY A 88 9.10 22.68 2.44
N SER A 89 8.02 21.89 2.43
CA SER A 89 6.87 22.08 3.32
C SER A 89 7.21 21.63 4.74
N PRO A 90 7.00 22.47 5.78
CA PRO A 90 7.22 22.08 7.17
C PRO A 90 6.15 21.10 7.69
N ASP A 91 4.95 21.11 7.10
CA ASP A 91 3.81 20.30 7.54
C ASP A 91 3.48 19.17 6.57
N TYR A 92 3.00 18.05 7.13
CA TYR A 92 2.42 16.92 6.39
C TYR A 92 0.96 17.19 6.06
N ASP A 93 0.69 18.18 5.22
CA ASP A 93 -0.68 18.44 4.76
C ASP A 93 -1.13 17.36 3.76
N PHE A 94 -2.44 17.14 3.68
CA PHE A 94 -3.05 16.19 2.75
C PHE A 94 -2.62 16.48 1.31
N ALA A 95 -2.56 17.75 0.90
CA ALA A 95 -2.15 18.14 -0.44
C ALA A 95 -0.72 17.71 -0.78
N THR A 96 0.22 17.92 0.16
CA THR A 96 1.62 17.52 -0.01
C THR A 96 1.76 15.99 -0.04
N SER A 97 1.03 15.28 0.83
CA SER A 97 1.02 13.82 0.89
C SER A 97 0.46 13.21 -0.41
N PHE A 98 -0.59 13.81 -0.98
CA PHE A 98 -1.20 13.36 -2.23
C PHE A 98 -0.28 13.56 -3.45
N MET A 99 0.57 14.58 -3.44
CA MET A 99 1.58 14.76 -4.49
C MET A 99 2.75 13.78 -4.38
N ILE A 100 3.14 13.41 -3.16
CA ILE A 100 4.28 12.52 -2.90
C ILE A 100 3.91 11.05 -3.16
N MET A 101 2.68 10.64 -2.84
CA MET A 101 2.24 9.24 -2.89
C MET A 101 2.34 8.59 -4.29
N PRO A 102 1.81 9.17 -5.38
CA PRO A 102 1.81 8.49 -6.68
C PRO A 102 3.23 8.21 -7.21
N PRO A 103 4.18 9.16 -7.20
CA PRO A 103 5.57 8.88 -7.56
C PRO A 103 6.23 7.81 -6.68
N ALA A 104 5.97 7.84 -5.37
CA ALA A 104 6.54 6.87 -4.43
C ALA A 104 5.99 5.45 -4.68
N ILE A 105 4.69 5.30 -4.95
CA ILE A 105 4.06 4.01 -5.28
C ILE A 105 4.63 3.47 -6.59
N ILE A 106 4.75 4.31 -7.62
CA ILE A 106 5.32 3.90 -8.91
C ILE A 106 6.77 3.45 -8.74
N ALA A 107 7.58 4.23 -8.01
CA ALA A 107 8.98 3.88 -7.78
C ALA A 107 9.16 2.62 -6.91
N ALA A 108 8.27 2.40 -5.94
CA ALA A 108 8.31 1.20 -5.09
C ALA A 108 7.87 -0.08 -5.83
N GLY A 109 7.11 0.05 -6.92
CA GLY A 109 6.59 -1.09 -7.70
C GLY A 109 7.39 -1.46 -8.96
N LEU A 110 8.41 -0.67 -9.32
CA LEU A 110 9.35 -0.93 -10.42
C LEU A 110 10.54 -1.78 -9.94
#